data_AF-A0A948VGG4-F1
#
_entry.id   AF-A0A948VGG4-F1
#
_cell.length_a   1.000
_cell.length_b   1.000
_cell.length_c   1.000
_cell.angle_alpha   90.00
_cell.angle_beta   90.00
_cell.angle_gamma   90.00
#
_symmetry.space_group_name_H-M   'P 1'
#
loop_
_entity.id
_entity.type
_entity.pdbx_description
1 polymer ?
#
loop_
_entity_poly.entity_id
_entity_poly.type
_entity_poly.pdbx_seq_one_letter_code
_entity_poly.pdbx_strand_id
1 'polypeptide(L)'
;MDKLSEKIPEIKFSQDVNEIPWKTAVVWSSMPRIGQRVYEWILDEDIRYASWTNGLVSILPKENSILSTKCNCIVVPQGFVWIGKDVKVA
;
A
#
# COMPACT_ATOMS: atom_id res chain seq x y z
N MET A 1 6.83 14.25 -10.25
CA MET A 1 5.67 13.37 -10.44
C MET A 1 6.18 11.96 -10.44
N ASP A 2 5.61 11.12 -9.58
CA ASP A 2 6.07 9.75 -9.39
C ASP A 2 5.61 8.90 -10.59
N LYS A 3 6.56 8.34 -11.35
CA LYS A 3 6.26 7.59 -12.59
C LYS A 3 5.55 6.27 -12.30
N LEU A 4 5.58 5.81 -11.04
CA LEU A 4 4.97 4.55 -10.64
C LEU A 4 3.45 4.65 -10.63
N SER A 5 2.87 5.74 -10.10
CA SER A 5 1.42 5.93 -10.07
C SER A 5 0.82 6.09 -11.47
N GLU A 6 1.59 6.59 -12.44
CA GLU A 6 1.17 6.63 -13.85
C GLU A 6 1.07 5.23 -14.47
N LYS A 7 1.84 4.25 -13.96
CA LYS A 7 1.84 2.87 -14.44
C LYS A 7 0.92 1.96 -13.63
N ILE A 8 0.70 2.29 -12.36
CA ILE A 8 -0.07 1.52 -11.40
C ILE A 8 -0.96 2.49 -10.61
N PRO A 9 -2.14 2.84 -11.14
CA PRO A 9 -3.02 3.85 -10.53
C PRO A 9 -3.62 3.43 -9.19
N GLU A 10 -3.57 2.14 -8.87
CA GLU A 10 -4.02 1.55 -7.60
C GLU A 10 -3.06 1.87 -6.43
N ILE A 11 -1.80 2.22 -6.74
CA ILE A 11 -0.85 2.71 -5.73
C ILE A 11 -0.98 4.23 -5.68
N LYS A 12 -1.55 4.70 -4.56
CA LYS A 12 -1.77 6.12 -4.29
C LYS A 12 -0.70 6.62 -3.32
N PHE A 13 -0.45 7.93 -3.35
CA PHE A 13 0.50 8.56 -2.44
C PHE A 13 0.06 9.97 -2.05
N SER A 14 0.44 10.41 -0.86
CA SER A 14 0.21 11.76 -0.37
C SER A 14 1.17 12.11 0.77
N GLN A 15 1.40 13.40 0.97
CA GLN A 15 2.05 13.94 2.18
C GLN A 15 1.03 14.41 3.23
N ASP A 16 -0.25 14.55 2.86
CA ASP A 16 -1.33 14.92 3.77
C ASP A 16 -1.97 13.68 4.40
N VAL A 17 -1.90 13.60 5.73
CA VAL A 17 -2.47 12.50 6.51
C VAL A 17 -4.00 12.44 6.46
N ASN A 18 -4.65 13.54 6.12
CA ASN A 18 -6.11 13.62 6.05
C ASN A 18 -6.68 12.98 4.77
N GLU A 19 -5.85 12.81 3.74
CA GLU A 19 -6.25 12.15 2.49
C GLU A 19 -6.22 10.62 2.60
N ILE A 20 -5.56 10.09 3.64
CA ILE A 20 -5.28 8.66 3.77
C ILE A 20 -6.53 7.93 4.29
N PRO A 21 -7.03 6.91 3.57
CA PRO A 21 -8.17 6.11 4.00
C PRO A 21 -7.75 5.05 5.03
N TRP A 22 -7.38 5.49 6.24
CA TRP A 22 -6.78 4.68 7.31
C TRP A 22 -7.54 3.42 7.71
N LYS A 23 -8.84 3.33 7.41
CA LYS A 23 -9.68 2.17 7.73
C LYS A 23 -9.69 1.11 6.63
N THR A 24 -9.57 1.51 5.37
CA THR A 24 -9.83 0.68 4.18
C THR A 24 -8.60 0.60 3.28
N ALA A 25 -7.39 0.69 3.84
CA ALA A 25 -6.16 0.63 3.06
C ALA A 25 -5.00 0.00 3.82
N VAL A 26 -4.05 -0.56 3.08
CA VAL A 26 -2.70 -0.83 3.57
C VAL A 26 -1.83 0.36 3.21
N VAL A 27 -1.30 1.03 4.22
CA VAL A 27 -0.51 2.26 4.11
C VAL A 27 0.90 1.95 4.57
N TRP A 28 1.90 2.43 3.84
CA TRP A 28 3.29 2.46 4.30
C TRP A 28 3.87 3.83 4.08
N SER A 29 4.93 4.15 4.83
CA SER A 29 5.61 5.41 4.63
C SER A 29 7.01 5.21 4.07
N SER A 30 7.35 5.98 3.06
CA SER A 30 8.73 6.20 2.64
C SER A 30 9.26 7.47 3.30
N MET A 31 10.40 7.36 4.00
CA MET A 31 11.14 8.52 4.49
C MET A 31 12.19 8.92 3.45
N PRO A 32 11.99 10.02 2.70
CA PRO A 32 13.06 10.55 1.89
C PRO A 32 14.21 11.02 2.79
N ARG A 33 15.46 10.95 2.31
CA ARG A 33 16.64 11.45 3.05
C ARG A 33 16.52 12.94 3.43
N ILE A 34 15.76 13.70 2.65
CA ILE A 34 15.45 15.11 2.85
C ILE A 34 13.98 15.29 2.44
N GLY A 35 13.15 15.84 3.34
CA GLY A 35 11.76 16.17 3.04
C GLY A 35 10.74 15.61 4.03
N GLN A 36 9.46 15.85 3.74
CA GLN A 36 8.36 15.33 4.54
C GLN A 36 8.12 13.84 4.25
N ARG A 37 7.54 13.15 5.23
CA ARG A 37 7.14 11.74 5.10
C ARG A 37 6.10 11.63 3.98
N VAL A 38 6.32 10.71 3.06
CA VAL A 38 5.34 10.35 2.03
C VAL A 38 4.64 9.08 2.48
N TYR A 39 3.32 9.08 2.41
CA TYR A 39 2.50 7.91 2.64
C TYR A 39 2.07 7.36 1.30
N GLU A 40 2.22 6.06 1.13
CA GLU A 40 1.79 5.30 -0.03
C GLU A 40 0.77 4.28 0.45
N TRP A 41 -0.25 4.01 -0.35
CA TRP A 41 -1.26 3.02 0.02
C TRP A 41 -1.93 2.35 -1.16
N ILE A 42 -2.53 1.20 -0.86
CA ILE A 42 -3.45 0.48 -1.74
C ILE A 42 -4.76 0.29 -0.97
N LEU A 43 -5.88 0.52 -1.65
CA LEU A 43 -7.22 0.34 -1.09
C LEU A 43 -7.57 -1.14 -0.95
N ASP A 44 -8.40 -1.46 0.03
CA ASP A 44 -8.93 -2.80 0.26
C ASP A 44 -9.65 -3.38 -0.96
N GLU A 45 -10.25 -2.54 -1.81
CA GLU A 45 -10.91 -2.95 -3.04
C GLU A 45 -9.99 -3.67 -4.04
N ASP A 46 -8.69 -3.37 -4.00
CA ASP A 46 -7.62 -3.91 -4.85
C ASP A 46 -6.81 -5.01 -4.16
N ILE A 47 -7.08 -5.27 -2.88
CA ILE A 47 -6.35 -6.22 -2.03
C ILE A 47 -7.20 -7.47 -1.82
N ARG A 48 -6.63 -8.63 -2.13
CA ARG A 48 -7.23 -9.93 -1.78
C ARG A 48 -7.12 -10.19 -0.28
N TYR A 49 -5.91 -10.09 0.24
CA TYR A 49 -5.58 -10.08 1.65
C TYR A 49 -4.16 -9.53 1.85
N ALA A 50 -3.88 -9.04 3.05
CA ALA A 50 -2.54 -8.75 3.54
C ALA A 50 -2.11 -9.83 4.53
N SER A 51 -0.83 -10.18 4.55
CA SER A 51 -0.25 -11.05 5.57
C SER A 51 0.97 -10.38 6.17
N TRP A 52 1.16 -10.56 7.47
CA TRP A 52 2.28 -9.98 8.20
C TRP A 52 3.08 -11.09 8.88
N THR A 53 4.31 -11.28 8.43
CA THR A 53 5.22 -12.30 8.98
C THR A 53 6.60 -11.70 9.17
N ASN A 54 7.21 -11.90 10.35
CA ASN A 54 8.58 -11.49 10.66
C ASN A 54 8.90 -10.02 10.31
N GLY A 55 7.94 -9.11 10.55
CA GLY A 55 8.12 -7.68 10.26
C GLY A 55 7.94 -7.29 8.79
N LEU A 56 7.68 -8.24 7.89
CA LEU A 56 7.37 -7.99 6.49
C LEU A 56 5.86 -8.07 6.26
N VAL A 57 5.32 -7.07 5.56
CA VAL A 57 3.92 -7.07 5.12
C VAL A 57 3.87 -7.45 3.65
N SER A 58 3.14 -8.51 3.36
CA SER A 58 2.85 -9.01 2.02
C SER A 58 1.43 -8.62 1.64
N ILE A 59 1.26 -7.90 0.54
CA ILE A 59 -0.04 -7.49 0.00
C ILE A 59 -0.29 -8.32 -1.25
N LEU A 60 -1.34 -9.14 -1.24
CA LEU A 60 -1.72 -9.93 -2.41
C LEU A 60 -2.82 -9.20 -3.19
N PRO A 61 -2.60 -8.91 -4.48
CA PRO A 61 -3.60 -8.26 -5.31
C PRO A 61 -4.85 -9.13 -5.50
N LYS A 62 -5.99 -8.45 -5.61
CA LYS A 62 -7.26 -9.05 -6.01
C LYS A 62 -7.20 -9.47 -7.47
N GLU A 63 -7.87 -10.55 -7.84
CA GLU A 63 -7.73 -11.15 -9.18
C GLU A 63 -8.09 -10.20 -10.33
N ASN A 64 -9.03 -9.29 -10.08
CA ASN A 64 -9.52 -8.32 -11.05
C ASN A 64 -8.85 -6.94 -10.99
N SER A 65 -7.82 -6.75 -10.15
CA SER A 65 -7.09 -5.47 -10.09
C SER A 65 -5.99 -5.40 -11.15
N ILE A 66 -5.60 -4.20 -11.55
CA ILE A 66 -4.45 -3.96 -12.44
C ILE A 66 -3.19 -4.50 -11.78
N LEU A 67 -3.05 -4.39 -10.47
CA LEU A 67 -1.93 -4.95 -9.71
C LEU A 67 -1.73 -6.45 -9.96
N SER A 68 -2.80 -7.24 -10.09
CA SER A 68 -2.69 -8.68 -10.37
C SER A 68 -2.08 -8.98 -11.75
N THR A 69 -2.26 -8.06 -12.71
CA THR A 69 -1.62 -8.15 -14.03
C THR A 69 -0.13 -7.82 -14.01
N LYS A 70 0.36 -7.20 -12.92
CA LYS A 70 1.74 -6.74 -12.78
C LYS A 70 2.55 -7.57 -11.80
N CYS A 71 1.92 -8.11 -10.76
CA CYS A 71 2.60 -8.84 -9.70
C CYS A 71 1.66 -9.83 -9.00
N ASN A 72 2.24 -10.87 -8.42
CA ASN A 72 1.51 -11.82 -7.55
C ASN A 72 1.47 -11.34 -6.09
N CYS A 73 2.42 -10.49 -5.70
CA CYS A 73 2.59 -10.03 -4.33
C CYS A 73 3.42 -8.75 -4.32
N ILE A 74 3.09 -7.84 -3.41
CA ILE A 74 3.91 -6.69 -3.04
C ILE A 74 4.46 -6.95 -1.65
N VAL A 75 5.77 -6.86 -1.50
CA VAL A 75 6.42 -6.97 -0.18
C VAL A 75 6.82 -5.57 0.26
N VAL A 76 6.33 -5.16 1.41
CA VAL A 76 6.61 -3.86 2.00
C VAL A 76 7.59 -4.04 3.17
N PRO A 77 8.89 -3.76 2.98
CA PRO A 77 9.89 -3.91 4.04
C PRO A 77 10.01 -2.65 4.92
N GLN A 78 9.00 -1.76 4.91
CA GLN A 78 9.10 -0.43 5.50
C GLN A 78 9.01 -0.44 7.03
N GLY A 79 9.69 0.52 7.67
CA GLY A 79 9.66 0.68 9.13
C GLY A 79 8.30 1.12 9.70
N PHE A 80 7.42 1.68 8.85
CA PHE A 80 6.03 1.95 9.21
C PHE A 80 5.12 1.35 8.15
N VAL A 81 4.26 0.43 8.59
CA VAL A 81 3.14 -0.11 7.84
C VAL A 81 1.90 -0.07 8.73
N TRP A 82 0.79 0.35 8.15
CA TRP A 82 -0.52 0.42 8.78
C TRP A 82 -1.51 -0.38 7.94
N ILE A 83 -2.17 -1.37 8.55
CA ILE A 83 -3.22 -2.13 7.89
C ILE A 83 -4.55 -1.68 8.48
N GLY A 84 -5.39 -1.09 7.64
CA GLY A 84 -6.72 -0.61 8.06
C GLY A 84 -7.61 -1.74 8.56
N LYS A 85 -8.46 -1.44 9.54
CA LYS A 85 -9.32 -2.44 10.20
C LYS A 85 -10.27 -3.19 9.27
N ASP A 86 -10.58 -2.63 8.10
CA ASP A 86 -11.49 -3.22 7.12
C ASP A 86 -10.74 -3.98 6.02
N VAL A 87 -9.39 -3.99 6.06
CA VAL A 87 -8.56 -4.79 5.16
C VAL A 87 -8.55 -6.25 5.62
N LYS A 88 -8.76 -7.17 4.68
CA LYS A 88 -8.66 -8.61 4.94
C LYS A 88 -7.23 -8.98 5.30
N VAL A 89 -7.04 -9.64 6.43
CA VAL A 89 -5.73 -10.12 6.92
C VAL A 89 -5.72 -11.64 7.08
N ALA A 90 -4.55 -12.26 6.88
CA ALA A 90 -4.30 -13.70 7.04
C ALA A 90 -3.07 -13.95 7.92
#